data_AF-A0A7S9CAI5-F1
#
_entry.id   AF-A0A7S9CAI5-F1
#
_cell.length_a   1.000
_cell.length_b   1.000
_cell.length_c   1.000
_cell.angle_alpha   90.00
_cell.angle_beta   90.00
_cell.angle_gamma   90.00
#
_symmetry.space_group_name_H-M   'P 1'
#
loop_
_entity.id
_entity.type
_entity.pdbx_description
1 polymer ?
#
loop_
_entity_poly.entity_id
_entity_poly.type
_entity_poly.pdbx_seq_one_letter_code
_entity_poly.pdbx_strand_id
1 'polypeptide(L)' 'MARPSFNSAWAAFMAVRVPVLEVGKKIGGNVQKNIEMPEGGFRNACPIRMSYVLNKTGLSI' A
#
# COMPACT_ATOMS: atom_id res chain seq x y z
N MET A 1 1.72 1.73 23.35
CA MET A 1 1.28 1.34 21.99
C MET A 1 2.27 1.96 21.01
N ALA A 2 3.03 1.16 20.28
CA ALA A 2 4.00 1.69 19.32
C ALA A 2 3.26 2.35 18.16
N ARG A 3 3.57 3.61 17.87
CA ARG A 3 3.08 4.36 16.71
C ARG A 3 4.27 4.65 15.80
N PRO A 4 4.11 4.65 14.48
CA PRO A 4 5.21 4.95 13.60
C PRO A 4 5.56 6.43 13.71
N SER A 5 6.83 6.78 13.47
CA SER A 5 7.20 8.18 13.40
C SER A 5 6.50 8.83 12.19
N PHE A 6 6.02 10.06 12.34
CA PHE A 6 5.33 10.77 11.27
C PHE A 6 6.19 10.84 9.99
N ASN A 7 7.47 11.18 10.13
CA ASN A 7 8.38 11.30 9.00
C ASN A 7 8.54 9.98 8.24
N SER A 8 8.68 8.85 8.95
CA SER A 8 8.77 7.53 8.31
C SER A 8 7.46 7.14 7.61
N ALA A 9 6.32 7.39 8.25
CA ALA A 9 5.01 7.09 7.69
C ALA A 9 4.72 7.94 6.45
N TRP A 10 5.05 9.23 6.50
CA TRP A 10 4.88 10.15 5.38
C TRP A 10 5.77 9.77 4.19
N ALA A 11 7.05 9.47 4.44
CA ALA A 11 7.97 9.02 3.40
C ALA A 11 7.50 7.70 2.75
N ALA A 12 7.02 6.74 3.55
CA ALA A 12 6.45 5.50 3.05
C ALA A 12 5.19 5.74 2.21
N PHE A 13 4.30 6.65 2.65
CA PHE A 13 3.08 6.99 1.92
C PHE A 13 3.39 7.67 0.58
N MET A 14 4.39 8.57 0.52
CA MET A 14 4.82 9.20 -0.72
C MET A 14 5.27 8.19 -1.78
N ALA A 15 5.88 7.07 -1.37
CA ALA A 15 6.29 6.02 -2.30
C ALA A 15 5.11 5.35 -3.02
N VAL A 16 3.91 5.35 -2.42
CA VAL A 16 2.69 4.69 -2.94
C VAL A 16 1.55 5.68 -3.23
N ARG A 17 1.81 6.99 -3.19
CA ARG A 17 0.86 8.04 -3.60
C ARG A 17 0.79 8.15 -5.13
N VAL A 18 0.38 7.06 -5.77
CA VAL A 18 0.28 6.88 -7.22
C VAL A 18 -1.06 6.23 -7.59
N PRO A 19 -1.43 6.18 -8.89
CA PRO A 19 -2.64 5.47 -9.34
C PRO A 19 -2.66 4.00 -8.90
N VAL A 20 -3.86 3.42 -8.76
CA VAL A 20 -4.07 2.07 -8.21
C VAL A 20 -3.24 1.00 -8.92
N LEU A 21 -3.19 1.03 -10.25
CA LEU A 21 -2.36 0.10 -11.04
C LEU A 21 -0.87 0.20 -10.71
N GLU A 22 -0.35 1.41 -10.50
CA GLU A 22 1.04 1.64 -10.12
C GLU A 22 1.32 1.25 -8.66
N VAL A 23 0.33 1.35 -7.76
CA VAL A 23 0.43 0.78 -6.40
C VAL A 23 0.61 -0.74 -6.49
N GLY A 24 -0.15 -1.39 -7.37
CA GLY A 24 0.00 -2.82 -7.66
C GLY A 24 1.42 -3.17 -8.11
N LYS A 25 1.95 -2.50 -9.13
CA LYS A 25 3.31 -2.74 -9.62
C LYS A 25 4.40 -2.52 -8.56
N LYS A 26 4.23 -1.52 -7.70
CA LYS A 26 5.20 -1.22 -6.62
C LYS A 26 5.19 -2.26 -5.49
N ILE A 27 4.02 -2.80 -5.14
CA ILE A 27 3.89 -3.78 -4.05
C ILE A 27 4.13 -5.21 -4.57
N GLY A 28 3.68 -5.51 -5.79
CA GLY A 28 3.83 -6.82 -6.42
C GLY A 28 2.95 -7.91 -5.80
N GLY A 29 3.28 -9.16 -6.12
CA GLY A 29 2.65 -10.34 -5.55
C GLY A 29 1.15 -10.41 -5.77
N ASN A 30 0.42 -10.91 -4.77
CA ASN A 30 -1.03 -11.03 -4.84
C ASN A 30 -1.75 -9.68 -4.86
N VAL A 31 -1.14 -8.60 -4.33
CA VAL A 31 -1.74 -7.26 -4.39
C VAL A 31 -1.83 -6.79 -5.84
N GLN A 32 -0.75 -6.97 -6.61
CA GLN A 32 -0.77 -6.67 -8.04
C GLN A 32 -1.78 -7.53 -8.80
N LYS A 33 -1.75 -8.86 -8.61
CA LYS A 33 -2.67 -9.79 -9.29
C LYS A 33 -4.14 -9.45 -9.05
N ASN A 34 -4.50 -9.09 -7.82
CA ASN A 34 -5.88 -8.72 -7.49
C ASN A 34 -6.26 -7.32 -8.00
N ILE A 35 -5.31 -6.39 -8.15
CA ILE A 35 -5.56 -5.08 -8.78
C ILE A 35 -5.79 -5.22 -10.30
N GLU A 36 -5.04 -6.10 -10.95
CA GLU A 36 -5.12 -6.37 -12.39
C GLU A 36 -6.35 -7.21 -12.78
N MET A 37 -7.03 -7.82 -11.80
CA MET A 37 -8.21 -8.65 -12.05
C MET A 37 -9.36 -7.80 -12.65
N PRO A 38 -9.96 -8.24 -13.77
CA PRO A 38 -11.00 -7.48 -14.46
C PRO A 38 -12.33 -7.44 -13.69
N GLU A 39 -12.67 -8.50 -12.94
CA GLU A 39 -13.88 -8.56 -12.12
C GLU A 39 -13.53 -8.95 -10.68
N GLY A 40 -14.20 -8.34 -9.69
CA GLY A 40 -13.95 -8.64 -8.26
C GLY A 40 -12.59 -8.17 -7.70
N GLY A 41 -11.73 -7.56 -8.53
CA GLY A 41 -10.42 -7.06 -8.14
C GLY A 41 -10.41 -5.81 -7.27
N PHE A 42 -9.24 -5.48 -6.73
CA PHE A 42 -9.05 -4.27 -5.91
C PHE A 42 -9.11 -3.00 -6.76
N ARG A 43 -10.13 -2.18 -6.51
CA ARG A 43 -10.31 -0.86 -7.15
C ARG A 43 -9.91 0.32 -6.26
N ASN A 44 -9.90 0.13 -4.94
CA ASN A 44 -9.57 1.16 -3.97
C ASN A 44 -8.19 0.91 -3.34
N ALA A 45 -7.19 1.71 -3.70
CA ALA A 45 -5.86 1.61 -3.11
C ALA A 45 -5.71 2.33 -1.75
N CYS A 46 -6.72 3.04 -1.25
CA CYS A 46 -6.62 3.72 0.06
C CYS A 46 -6.20 2.77 1.20
N PRO A 47 -6.90 1.65 1.47
CA PRO A 47 -6.48 0.72 2.51
C PRO A 47 -5.13 0.06 2.19
N ILE A 48 -4.87 -0.25 0.93
CA ILE A 48 -3.61 -0.88 0.49
C ILE A 48 -2.40 0.03 0.77
N ARG A 49 -2.53 1.34 0.51
CA ARG A 49 -1.48 2.33 0.82
C ARG A 49 -1.22 2.40 2.32
N MET A 50 -2.27 2.39 3.15
CA MET A 50 -2.11 2.42 4.60
C MET A 50 -1.49 1.13 5.14
N SER A 51 -1.88 -0.03 4.62
CA SER A 51 -1.22 -1.31 4.94
C SER A 51 0.27 -1.29 4.57
N TYR A 52 0.62 -0.74 3.41
CA TYR A 52 2.02 -0.55 3.01
C TYR A 52 2.79 0.35 3.99
N VAL A 53 2.21 1.48 4.40
CA VAL A 53 2.81 2.40 5.39
C VAL A 53 3.07 1.69 6.70
N LEU A 54 2.08 0.97 7.23
CA LEU A 54 2.20 0.27 8.51
C LEU A 54 3.27 -0.83 8.43
N ASN A 55 3.25 -1.64 7.37
CA ASN A 55 4.25 -2.69 7.13
C ASN A 55 5.67 -2.13 6.99
N LYS A 56 5.86 -0.97 6.36
CA LYS A 56 7.19 -0.34 6.19
C LYS A 56 7.69 0.41 7.41
N THR A 57 6.82 0.69 8.39
CA THR A 57 7.16 1.47 9.59
C THR A 57 7.20 0.63 10.87
N GLY A 58 7.25 -0.69 10.74
CA GLY A 58 7.42 -1.63 11.86
C GLY A 58 6.13 -2.06 12.54
N LEU A 59 4.97 -1.76 11.95
CA LEU A 59 3.66 -2.25 12.40
C LEU A 59 3.09 -3.21 11.35
N SER A 60 3.62 -4.44 11.35
CA SER A 60 3.24 -5.47 10.39
C SER A 60 1.78 -5.92 10.56
N ILE A 61 1.08 -6.06 9.45
CA ILE A 61 -0.29 -6.58 9.30
C ILE A 61 -0.23 -7.93 8.60
#